data_AF-A0A2D5E021-F1
#
_entry.id   AF-A0A2D5E021-F1
#
_cell.length_a   1.000
_cell.length_b   1.000
_cell.length_c   1.000
_cell.angle_alpha   90.00
_cell.angle_beta   90.00
_cell.angle_gamma   90.00
#
_symmetry.space_group_name_H-M   'P 1'
#
loop_
_entity.id
_entity.type
_entity.pdbx_description
1 polymer ?
#
loop_
_entity_poly.entity_id
_entity_poly.type
_entity_poly.pdbx_seq_one_letter_code
_entity_poly.pdbx_strand_id
1 'polypeptide(L)'
;MLLQRYGALLAGAFFVLSFSVASAQVSLPVDFESGTTTADFTDFDGGIAEVIANPGPNAGNSSATVGRIVRDGGAAWAGSLLTLDAPLDFSQASSIRMKVWSPRQGVRIKLKLEGPPELSYEVDQWNTTQGGWEEMHWNFTNALSMTFDKLVFMFDFDTTGDGTDESTFYFDDIEQVDASGGLAQLDLPCTFEDENVDQTTYDFWGAASHVVVDPTNPNNHVVEVVKMPTAVGWAGTMIGTVEGFANPVPFTDEEQTVSVRVWTPEAGTPILLKAEMTGGNPFYTETIQYTSQAGWETLEFNFGNELPGTPELETGFPHHLLVIFFGFGDEGVEGGTTYYFDNVYFGEGPVVGISQTPAEEVALFPNPLTQGQVLRGSGFGQQTDALILDAMGRTAWCGTLHRNGTDLGLDSGAYTVVFQGPQGLERQRLLIQ
;
A
#
# COMPACT_ATOMS: atom_id res chain seq x y z
N MET A 1 -63.00 -59.34 -54.66
CA MET A 1 -62.32 -59.86 -53.48
C MET A 1 -60.85 -59.48 -53.61
N LEU A 2 -60.41 -58.56 -52.73
CA LEU A 2 -59.06 -58.01 -52.47
C LEU A 2 -58.11 -57.63 -53.64
N LEU A 3 -57.95 -56.32 -53.83
CA LEU A 3 -56.78 -55.67 -54.43
C LEU A 3 -55.57 -55.78 -53.47
N GLN A 4 -54.43 -56.29 -53.98
CA GLN A 4 -53.12 -56.13 -53.35
C GLN A 4 -52.62 -54.69 -53.55
N ARG A 5 -52.34 -53.99 -52.46
CA ARG A 5 -51.63 -52.70 -52.47
C ARG A 5 -50.12 -52.97 -52.35
N TYR A 6 -49.36 -52.55 -53.35
CA TYR A 6 -47.91 -52.39 -53.26
C TYR A 6 -47.61 -51.04 -52.60
N GLY A 7 -46.95 -51.05 -51.44
CA GLY A 7 -46.41 -49.85 -50.81
C GLY A 7 -45.02 -49.56 -51.37
N ALA A 8 -44.87 -48.45 -52.08
CA ALA A 8 -43.56 -47.92 -52.47
C ALA A 8 -42.98 -47.15 -51.27
N LEU A 9 -41.83 -47.61 -50.75
CA LEU A 9 -41.01 -46.88 -49.80
C LEU A 9 -40.22 -45.80 -50.58
N LEU A 10 -40.61 -44.53 -50.40
CA LEU A 10 -39.77 -43.38 -50.73
C LEU A 10 -38.80 -43.17 -49.57
N ALA A 11 -37.55 -43.61 -49.74
CA ALA A 11 -36.45 -43.22 -48.86
C ALA A 11 -36.01 -41.80 -49.24
N GLY A 12 -36.54 -40.79 -48.55
CA GLY A 12 -36.02 -39.43 -48.61
C GLY A 12 -34.72 -39.35 -47.79
N ALA A 13 -33.60 -39.10 -48.45
CA ALA A 13 -32.35 -38.80 -47.77
C ALA A 13 -32.47 -37.44 -47.06
N PHE A 14 -32.56 -37.47 -45.73
CA PHE A 14 -32.50 -36.28 -44.88
C PHE A 14 -31.03 -35.94 -44.66
N PHE A 15 -30.52 -34.94 -45.40
CA PHE A 15 -29.16 -34.43 -45.22
C PHE A 15 -29.17 -33.46 -44.04
N VAL A 16 -28.75 -33.92 -42.86
CA VAL A 16 -28.49 -33.03 -41.72
C VAL A 16 -27.17 -32.34 -41.99
N LEU A 17 -27.23 -31.06 -42.39
CA LEU A 17 -26.08 -30.16 -42.29
C LEU A 17 -25.83 -29.89 -40.81
N SER A 18 -24.96 -30.68 -40.20
CA SER A 18 -24.37 -30.37 -38.90
C SER A 18 -23.43 -29.19 -39.10
N PHE A 19 -23.90 -27.98 -38.83
CA PHE A 19 -23.01 -26.86 -38.57
C PHE A 19 -22.40 -27.09 -37.19
N SER A 20 -21.16 -27.57 -37.15
CA SER A 20 -20.31 -27.35 -35.98
C SER A 20 -19.99 -25.87 -35.95
N VAL A 21 -20.69 -25.10 -35.12
CA VAL A 21 -20.14 -23.83 -34.66
C VAL A 21 -18.97 -24.24 -33.78
N ALA A 22 -17.74 -24.15 -34.32
CA ALA A 22 -16.58 -24.11 -33.46
C ALA A 22 -16.76 -22.83 -32.64
N SER A 23 -16.99 -22.93 -31.33
CA SER A 23 -16.80 -21.78 -30.45
C SER A 23 -15.36 -21.33 -30.68
N ALA A 24 -15.15 -20.02 -30.83
CA ALA A 24 -13.79 -19.51 -30.76
C ALA A 24 -13.21 -19.94 -29.41
N GLN A 25 -12.00 -20.46 -29.47
CA GLN A 25 -11.32 -21.01 -28.32
C GLN A 25 -10.61 -19.83 -27.64
N VAL A 26 -11.08 -19.39 -26.46
CA VAL A 26 -10.47 -18.26 -25.74
C VAL A 26 -9.15 -18.72 -25.14
N SER A 27 -8.07 -18.05 -25.50
CA SER A 27 -6.71 -18.30 -25.00
C SER A 27 -6.04 -16.98 -24.68
N LEU A 28 -5.15 -16.95 -23.69
CA LEU A 28 -4.36 -15.74 -23.40
C LEU A 28 -3.19 -15.59 -24.42
N PRO A 29 -2.78 -14.36 -24.76
CA PRO A 29 -3.35 -13.08 -24.31
C PRO A 29 -4.69 -12.74 -24.98
N VAL A 30 -5.53 -11.96 -24.30
CA VAL A 30 -6.81 -11.42 -24.84
C VAL A 30 -6.73 -9.90 -24.95
N ASP A 31 -6.73 -9.40 -26.19
CA ASP A 31 -6.67 -7.96 -26.55
C ASP A 31 -7.98 -7.45 -27.19
N PHE A 32 -8.98 -8.32 -27.32
CA PHE A 32 -10.28 -8.07 -27.96
C PHE A 32 -10.25 -7.62 -29.44
N GLU A 33 -9.07 -7.50 -30.07
CA GLU A 33 -8.93 -7.11 -31.48
C GLU A 33 -9.31 -8.26 -32.42
N SER A 34 -9.13 -9.51 -31.97
CA SER A 34 -9.55 -10.71 -32.67
C SER A 34 -9.74 -11.91 -31.73
N GLY A 35 -10.44 -12.95 -32.20
CA GLY A 35 -10.61 -14.20 -31.46
C GLY A 35 -11.73 -14.15 -30.41
N THR A 36 -11.58 -13.31 -29.37
CA THR A 36 -12.57 -13.16 -28.29
C THR A 36 -13.59 -12.08 -28.63
N THR A 37 -14.87 -12.40 -28.46
CA THR A 37 -16.01 -11.56 -28.80
C THR A 37 -17.02 -11.49 -27.65
N THR A 38 -18.03 -10.61 -27.77
CA THR A 38 -19.14 -10.54 -26.80
C THR A 38 -19.82 -11.89 -26.53
N ALA A 39 -19.85 -12.80 -27.52
CA ALA A 39 -20.51 -14.10 -27.37
C ALA A 39 -19.75 -15.08 -26.47
N ASP A 40 -18.48 -14.81 -26.16
CA ASP A 40 -17.64 -15.67 -25.34
C ASP A 40 -17.77 -15.39 -23.83
N PHE A 41 -18.40 -14.26 -23.48
CA PHE A 41 -18.71 -13.91 -22.10
C PHE A 41 -19.90 -14.71 -21.56
N THR A 42 -19.80 -15.15 -20.32
CA THR A 42 -20.93 -15.68 -19.54
C THR A 42 -21.24 -14.73 -18.40
N ASP A 43 -22.29 -13.94 -18.59
CA ASP A 43 -22.77 -12.92 -17.65
C ASP A 43 -23.55 -13.53 -16.48
N PHE A 44 -23.45 -12.91 -15.30
CA PHE A 44 -24.17 -13.37 -14.12
C PHE A 44 -24.58 -12.24 -13.18
N ASP A 45 -25.70 -12.48 -12.49
CA ASP A 45 -26.21 -11.71 -11.35
C ASP A 45 -26.29 -10.19 -11.54
N GLY A 46 -26.41 -9.67 -12.77
CA GLY A 46 -26.55 -8.23 -13.05
C GLY A 46 -25.30 -7.54 -13.60
N GLY A 47 -24.22 -8.28 -13.85
CA GLY A 47 -23.10 -7.82 -14.66
C GLY A 47 -23.31 -8.23 -16.11
N ILE A 48 -23.05 -7.32 -17.05
CA ILE A 48 -23.15 -7.59 -18.49
C ILE A 48 -21.85 -7.18 -19.15
N ALA A 49 -21.15 -8.14 -19.77
CA ALA A 49 -19.91 -7.89 -20.50
C ALA A 49 -20.12 -7.85 -22.01
N GLU A 50 -19.47 -6.89 -22.67
CA GLU A 50 -19.49 -6.77 -24.13
C GLU A 50 -18.13 -6.31 -24.65
N VAL A 51 -17.75 -6.79 -25.84
CA VAL A 51 -16.65 -6.19 -26.61
C VAL A 51 -17.19 -5.00 -27.39
N ILE A 52 -16.61 -3.82 -27.16
CA ILE A 52 -17.03 -2.57 -27.78
C ILE A 52 -15.83 -1.80 -28.36
N ALA A 53 -16.07 -0.74 -29.11
CA ALA A 53 -15.01 0.19 -29.48
C ALA A 53 -14.41 0.87 -28.23
N ASN A 54 -13.09 1.03 -28.19
CA ASN A 54 -12.38 1.67 -27.09
C ASN A 54 -12.91 3.11 -26.89
N PRO A 55 -13.50 3.46 -25.73
CA PRO A 55 -14.08 4.78 -25.50
C PRO A 55 -13.02 5.87 -25.31
N GLY A 56 -11.76 5.51 -25.04
CA GLY A 56 -10.68 6.45 -24.79
C GLY A 56 -9.31 5.89 -25.17
N PRO A 57 -9.04 5.64 -26.46
CA PRO A 57 -7.73 5.21 -26.91
C PRO A 57 -6.67 6.29 -26.63
N ASN A 58 -5.56 5.90 -26.04
CA ASN A 58 -4.44 6.76 -25.71
C ASN A 58 -3.10 6.00 -25.83
N ALA A 59 -2.00 6.58 -25.33
CA ALA A 59 -0.70 5.92 -25.37
C ALA A 59 -0.59 4.70 -24.41
N GLY A 60 -1.41 4.64 -23.36
CA GLY A 60 -1.45 3.53 -22.41
C GLY A 60 -2.30 2.36 -22.92
N ASN A 61 -3.37 2.63 -23.66
CA ASN A 61 -4.16 1.64 -24.38
C ASN A 61 -4.58 2.19 -25.75
N SER A 62 -3.95 1.67 -26.81
CA SER A 62 -4.22 2.06 -28.20
C SER A 62 -5.14 1.11 -28.96
N SER A 63 -5.71 0.10 -28.30
CA SER A 63 -6.60 -0.90 -28.90
C SER A 63 -7.82 -0.24 -29.51
N ALA A 64 -8.32 -0.79 -30.62
CA ALA A 64 -9.52 -0.30 -31.28
C ALA A 64 -10.78 -0.76 -30.54
N THR A 65 -10.71 -1.93 -29.90
CA THR A 65 -11.79 -2.56 -29.14
C THR A 65 -11.32 -2.97 -27.76
N VAL A 66 -12.25 -3.02 -26.81
CA VAL A 66 -12.00 -3.38 -25.41
C VAL A 66 -13.19 -4.12 -24.83
N GLY A 67 -12.99 -4.85 -23.74
CA GLY A 67 -14.06 -5.34 -22.89
C GLY A 67 -14.71 -4.21 -22.10
N ARG A 68 -16.03 -4.24 -21.96
CA ARG A 68 -16.82 -3.38 -21.07
C ARG A 68 -17.67 -4.26 -20.17
N ILE A 69 -17.68 -4.00 -18.87
CA ILE A 69 -18.68 -4.55 -17.93
C ILE A 69 -19.56 -3.40 -17.44
N VAL A 70 -20.88 -3.54 -17.59
CA VAL A 70 -21.88 -2.68 -16.95
C VAL A 70 -22.51 -3.45 -15.80
N ARG A 71 -22.52 -2.85 -14.60
CA ARG A 71 -23.21 -3.37 -13.42
C ARG A 71 -24.57 -2.65 -13.29
N ASP A 72 -25.68 -3.36 -13.50
CA ASP A 72 -27.03 -2.81 -13.42
C ASP A 72 -27.93 -3.63 -12.48
N GLY A 73 -28.08 -3.16 -11.24
CA GLY A 73 -28.74 -3.88 -10.17
C GLY A 73 -28.00 -5.15 -9.78
N GLY A 74 -28.77 -6.20 -9.46
CA GLY A 74 -28.21 -7.53 -9.24
C GLY A 74 -27.54 -7.73 -7.87
N ALA A 75 -26.60 -8.68 -7.81
CA ALA A 75 -25.85 -9.01 -6.60
C ALA A 75 -24.60 -8.12 -6.42
N ALA A 76 -24.08 -8.08 -5.20
CA ALA A 76 -22.88 -7.32 -4.87
C ALA A 76 -21.59 -7.88 -5.53
N TRP A 77 -21.65 -9.13 -6.00
CA TRP A 77 -20.57 -9.83 -6.71
C TRP A 77 -20.83 -9.99 -8.21
N ALA A 78 -21.81 -9.28 -8.78
CA ALA A 78 -22.23 -9.50 -10.17
C ALA A 78 -21.08 -9.27 -11.18
N GLY A 79 -21.11 -9.95 -12.32
CA GLY A 79 -19.98 -9.88 -13.22
C GLY A 79 -20.14 -10.69 -14.48
N SER A 80 -19.01 -11.02 -15.07
CA SER A 80 -18.95 -11.90 -16.23
C SER A 80 -17.70 -12.77 -16.16
N LEU A 81 -17.67 -13.84 -16.95
CA LEU A 81 -16.50 -14.71 -17.03
C LEU A 81 -16.16 -15.09 -18.47
N LEU A 82 -14.90 -15.40 -18.68
CA LEU A 82 -14.39 -16.10 -19.86
C LEU A 82 -13.99 -17.52 -19.46
N THR A 83 -14.39 -18.50 -20.26
CA THR A 83 -13.87 -19.88 -20.14
C THR A 83 -12.72 -20.04 -21.12
N LEU A 84 -11.53 -20.27 -20.58
CA LEU A 84 -10.32 -20.54 -21.32
C LEU A 84 -10.35 -21.97 -21.90
N ASP A 85 -9.53 -22.15 -22.90
CA ASP A 85 -9.45 -23.39 -23.64
C ASP A 85 -8.56 -24.47 -23.02
N ALA A 86 -7.62 -24.02 -22.23
CA ALA A 86 -6.74 -24.81 -21.39
C ALA A 86 -6.67 -24.16 -20.00
N PRO A 87 -6.45 -24.97 -18.95
CA PRO A 87 -6.22 -24.41 -17.64
C PRO A 87 -4.90 -23.62 -17.61
N LEU A 88 -4.85 -22.60 -16.76
CA LEU A 88 -3.67 -21.75 -16.57
C LEU A 88 -2.51 -22.54 -15.96
N ASP A 89 -1.31 -22.35 -16.51
CA ASP A 89 -0.08 -22.94 -15.99
C ASP A 89 0.71 -21.92 -15.16
N PHE A 90 0.58 -21.98 -13.84
CA PHE A 90 1.29 -21.11 -12.91
C PHE A 90 2.71 -21.58 -12.56
N SER A 91 3.29 -22.52 -13.34
CA SER A 91 4.66 -23.01 -13.06
C SER A 91 5.77 -21.99 -13.35
N GLN A 92 5.51 -21.00 -14.19
CA GLN A 92 6.47 -19.97 -14.59
C GLN A 92 5.91 -18.54 -14.54
N ALA A 93 4.59 -18.37 -14.64
CA ALA A 93 3.94 -17.08 -14.69
C ALA A 93 2.75 -17.10 -13.73
N SER A 94 2.89 -16.51 -12.54
CA SER A 94 1.91 -16.61 -11.45
C SER A 94 0.90 -15.47 -11.39
N SER A 95 0.99 -14.46 -12.25
CA SER A 95 0.10 -13.29 -12.23
C SER A 95 -0.76 -13.19 -13.48
N ILE A 96 -1.94 -12.60 -13.33
CA ILE A 96 -2.71 -12.06 -14.44
C ILE A 96 -2.59 -10.54 -14.40
N ARG A 97 -2.17 -9.93 -15.51
CA ARG A 97 -2.23 -8.48 -15.70
C ARG A 97 -3.36 -8.12 -16.65
N MET A 98 -3.90 -6.93 -16.47
CA MET A 98 -4.97 -6.40 -17.32
C MET A 98 -4.96 -4.87 -17.24
N LYS A 99 -5.23 -4.21 -18.36
CA LYS A 99 -5.52 -2.78 -18.36
C LYS A 99 -6.95 -2.56 -17.93
N VAL A 100 -7.17 -1.64 -17.02
CA VAL A 100 -8.49 -1.28 -16.48
C VAL A 100 -8.73 0.21 -16.64
N TRP A 101 -9.96 0.55 -17.02
CA TRP A 101 -10.50 1.89 -16.86
C TRP A 101 -11.68 1.85 -15.91
N SER A 102 -11.56 2.58 -14.81
CA SER A 102 -12.63 2.79 -13.83
C SER A 102 -13.11 4.24 -13.80
N PRO A 103 -14.42 4.51 -13.68
CA PRO A 103 -14.98 5.86 -13.54
C PRO A 103 -14.66 6.50 -12.17
N ARG A 104 -14.28 5.67 -11.19
CA ARG A 104 -14.00 6.04 -9.79
C ARG A 104 -12.63 5.50 -9.37
N GLN A 105 -11.93 6.22 -8.50
CA GLN A 105 -10.75 5.69 -7.81
C GLN A 105 -11.17 4.78 -6.64
N GLY A 106 -10.34 3.80 -6.29
CA GLY A 106 -10.49 2.98 -5.09
C GLY A 106 -11.63 1.96 -5.18
N VAL A 107 -12.02 1.58 -6.40
CA VAL A 107 -12.96 0.50 -6.68
C VAL A 107 -12.27 -0.84 -6.47
N ARG A 108 -12.92 -1.72 -5.69
CA ARG A 108 -12.46 -3.09 -5.49
C ARG A 108 -12.76 -3.93 -6.73
N ILE A 109 -11.73 -4.41 -7.40
CA ILE A 109 -11.82 -5.26 -8.57
C ILE A 109 -11.29 -6.64 -8.20
N LYS A 110 -12.20 -7.59 -8.12
CA LYS A 110 -11.88 -8.98 -7.80
C LYS A 110 -11.75 -9.78 -9.08
N LEU A 111 -10.60 -10.42 -9.25
CA LEU A 111 -10.40 -11.45 -10.26
C LEU A 111 -10.44 -12.81 -9.57
N LYS A 112 -11.29 -13.68 -10.07
CA LYS A 112 -11.44 -15.04 -9.55
C LYS A 112 -11.15 -16.07 -10.63
N LEU A 113 -10.41 -17.08 -10.24
CA LEU A 113 -10.16 -18.30 -11.00
C LEU A 113 -11.15 -19.36 -10.58
N GLU A 114 -11.72 -20.08 -11.55
CA GLU A 114 -12.56 -21.25 -11.28
C GLU A 114 -12.08 -22.45 -12.10
N GLY A 115 -12.25 -23.65 -11.54
CA GLY A 115 -11.86 -24.91 -12.17
C GLY A 115 -12.61 -26.12 -11.58
N PRO A 116 -12.58 -27.28 -12.23
CA PRO A 116 -13.29 -28.47 -11.76
C PRO A 116 -12.68 -29.05 -10.47
N PRO A 117 -13.47 -29.76 -9.63
CA PRO A 117 -14.92 -29.93 -9.74
C PRO A 117 -15.73 -28.72 -9.27
N GLU A 118 -15.15 -27.79 -8.53
CA GLU A 118 -15.76 -26.54 -8.01
C GLU A 118 -14.67 -25.74 -7.25
N LEU A 119 -13.41 -25.83 -7.70
CA LEU A 119 -12.29 -25.14 -7.09
C LEU A 119 -12.31 -23.67 -7.50
N SER A 120 -11.90 -22.80 -6.57
CA SER A 120 -11.71 -21.39 -6.88
C SER A 120 -10.56 -20.79 -6.11
N TYR A 121 -10.01 -19.71 -6.66
CA TYR A 121 -9.02 -18.86 -6.03
C TYR A 121 -9.31 -17.42 -6.45
N GLU A 122 -9.30 -16.47 -5.53
CA GLU A 122 -9.69 -15.10 -5.80
C GLU A 122 -8.73 -14.10 -5.18
N VAL A 123 -8.48 -13.02 -5.92
CA VAL A 123 -7.56 -11.96 -5.53
C VAL A 123 -8.26 -10.64 -5.75
N ASP A 124 -8.12 -9.74 -4.78
CA ASP A 124 -8.63 -8.37 -4.87
C ASP A 124 -7.51 -7.42 -5.26
N GLN A 125 -7.87 -6.40 -6.05
CA GLN A 125 -7.04 -5.22 -6.30
C GLN A 125 -7.92 -3.98 -6.23
N TRP A 126 -7.32 -2.83 -5.96
CA TRP A 126 -8.01 -1.54 -5.94
C TRP A 126 -7.37 -0.62 -6.96
N ASN A 127 -8.19 0.00 -7.80
CA ASN A 127 -7.67 0.90 -8.81
C ASN A 127 -7.25 2.24 -8.21
N THR A 128 -6.23 2.87 -8.77
CA THR A 128 -5.65 4.12 -8.24
C THR A 128 -5.98 5.32 -9.10
N THR A 129 -6.35 5.11 -10.35
CA THR A 129 -6.71 6.15 -11.31
C THR A 129 -8.22 6.34 -11.41
N GLN A 130 -8.66 7.57 -11.66
CA GLN A 130 -10.05 7.87 -11.98
C GLN A 130 -10.16 8.33 -13.43
N GLY A 131 -11.04 7.71 -14.22
CA GLY A 131 -11.37 8.19 -15.56
C GLY A 131 -10.25 8.02 -16.59
N GLY A 132 -9.45 6.95 -16.47
CA GLY A 132 -8.37 6.63 -17.41
C GLY A 132 -7.92 5.18 -17.29
N TRP A 133 -7.04 4.77 -18.22
CA TRP A 133 -6.42 3.44 -18.24
C TRP A 133 -5.28 3.35 -17.23
N GLU A 134 -5.27 2.27 -16.46
CA GLU A 134 -4.14 1.82 -15.65
C GLU A 134 -3.88 0.32 -15.88
N GLU A 135 -2.64 -0.14 -15.68
CA GLU A 135 -2.32 -1.56 -15.67
C GLU A 135 -2.39 -2.07 -14.24
N MET A 136 -3.14 -3.16 -14.02
CA MET A 136 -3.33 -3.79 -12.73
C MET A 136 -2.87 -5.26 -12.77
N HIS A 137 -2.42 -5.78 -11.63
CA HIS A 137 -1.84 -7.12 -11.50
C HIS A 137 -2.51 -7.90 -10.36
N TRP A 138 -2.99 -9.11 -10.66
CA TRP A 138 -3.51 -10.06 -9.67
C TRP A 138 -2.54 -11.24 -9.53
N ASN A 139 -1.90 -11.34 -8.36
CA ASN A 139 -0.91 -12.39 -8.07
C ASN A 139 -1.58 -13.67 -7.55
N PHE A 140 -1.42 -14.75 -8.30
CA PHE A 140 -1.92 -16.09 -8.03
C PHE A 140 -0.82 -17.09 -7.69
N THR A 141 0.33 -16.68 -7.14
CA THR A 141 1.45 -17.58 -6.78
C THR A 141 1.01 -18.79 -5.94
N ASN A 142 0.02 -18.61 -5.06
CA ASN A 142 -0.48 -19.69 -4.21
C ASN A 142 -1.62 -20.52 -4.83
N ALA A 143 -1.99 -20.24 -6.08
CA ALA A 143 -2.99 -21.01 -6.81
C ALA A 143 -2.40 -22.31 -7.37
N LEU A 144 -3.23 -23.36 -7.44
CA LEU A 144 -2.87 -24.62 -8.08
C LEU A 144 -2.66 -24.42 -9.60
N SER A 145 -1.50 -24.81 -10.11
CA SER A 145 -1.24 -24.84 -11.57
C SER A 145 -2.07 -25.91 -12.27
N MET A 146 -2.37 -25.70 -13.56
CA MET A 146 -3.09 -26.62 -14.46
C MET A 146 -4.47 -27.04 -13.94
N THR A 147 -5.11 -26.17 -13.16
CA THR A 147 -6.38 -26.45 -12.46
C THR A 147 -7.51 -25.54 -12.89
N PHE A 148 -7.25 -24.24 -13.10
CA PHE A 148 -8.27 -23.23 -13.35
C PHE A 148 -8.35 -22.88 -14.83
N ASP A 149 -9.55 -22.98 -15.41
CA ASP A 149 -9.83 -22.71 -16.82
C ASP A 149 -10.85 -21.58 -17.01
N LYS A 150 -11.14 -20.80 -15.96
CA LYS A 150 -12.04 -19.65 -16.05
C LYS A 150 -11.45 -18.41 -15.40
N LEU A 151 -11.61 -17.27 -16.06
CA LEU A 151 -11.37 -15.94 -15.53
C LEU A 151 -12.71 -15.27 -15.24
N VAL A 152 -12.98 -14.97 -13.97
CA VAL A 152 -14.23 -14.36 -13.50
C VAL A 152 -13.94 -12.93 -13.05
N PHE A 153 -14.57 -11.97 -13.73
CA PHE A 153 -14.37 -10.54 -13.53
C PHE A 153 -15.49 -9.95 -12.68
N MET A 154 -15.15 -9.43 -11.50
CA MET A 154 -16.10 -8.78 -10.59
C MET A 154 -15.61 -7.38 -10.24
N PHE A 155 -15.99 -6.42 -11.09
CA PHE A 155 -15.71 -5.00 -10.89
C PHE A 155 -16.66 -4.39 -9.86
N ASP A 156 -16.15 -3.55 -8.96
CA ASP A 156 -16.89 -2.95 -7.85
C ASP A 156 -17.54 -3.99 -6.94
N PHE A 157 -16.71 -4.94 -6.49
CA PHE A 157 -17.12 -6.02 -5.61
C PHE A 157 -17.60 -5.47 -4.27
N ASP A 158 -18.68 -6.07 -3.74
CA ASP A 158 -19.41 -5.67 -2.52
C ASP A 158 -20.31 -4.43 -2.70
N THR A 159 -20.48 -3.96 -3.94
CA THR A 159 -21.40 -2.87 -4.31
C THR A 159 -22.48 -3.35 -5.29
N THR A 160 -23.70 -2.82 -5.20
CA THR A 160 -24.74 -3.02 -6.23
C THR A 160 -24.68 -1.90 -7.24
N GLY A 161 -24.50 -2.23 -8.53
CA GLY A 161 -24.46 -1.24 -9.60
C GLY A 161 -25.83 -0.64 -9.91
N ASP A 162 -25.82 0.52 -10.56
CA ASP A 162 -27.01 1.30 -10.90
C ASP A 162 -27.21 1.49 -12.42
N GLY A 163 -26.39 0.82 -13.23
CA GLY A 163 -26.44 0.87 -14.70
C GLY A 163 -25.96 2.19 -15.30
N THR A 164 -25.42 3.11 -14.50
CA THR A 164 -24.88 4.39 -14.97
C THR A 164 -23.42 4.29 -15.42
N ASP A 165 -22.87 5.39 -15.91
CA ASP A 165 -21.44 5.50 -16.24
C ASP A 165 -20.55 5.24 -15.01
N GLU A 166 -21.02 5.53 -13.79
CA GLU A 166 -20.29 5.26 -12.53
C GLU A 166 -20.26 3.76 -12.16
N SER A 167 -21.10 2.95 -12.81
CA SER A 167 -21.19 1.49 -12.71
C SER A 167 -20.71 0.79 -13.99
N THR A 168 -19.96 1.49 -14.84
CA THR A 168 -19.44 0.98 -16.11
C THR A 168 -17.92 0.97 -16.11
N PHE A 169 -17.32 -0.20 -16.34
CA PHE A 169 -15.87 -0.43 -16.30
C PHE A 169 -15.40 -0.96 -17.65
N TYR A 170 -14.17 -0.64 -18.02
CA TYR A 170 -13.54 -1.17 -19.24
C TYR A 170 -12.26 -1.90 -18.90
N PHE A 171 -11.93 -2.90 -19.70
CA PHE A 171 -10.76 -3.72 -19.51
C PHE A 171 -10.22 -4.28 -20.81
N ASP A 172 -8.91 -4.51 -20.86
CA ASP A 172 -8.21 -4.89 -22.08
C ASP A 172 -6.85 -5.52 -21.76
N ASP A 173 -6.19 -6.09 -22.77
CA ASP A 173 -4.84 -6.67 -22.69
C ASP A 173 -4.67 -7.62 -21.49
N ILE A 174 -5.52 -8.66 -21.43
CA ILE A 174 -5.46 -9.68 -20.37
C ILE A 174 -4.34 -10.66 -20.70
N GLU A 175 -3.35 -10.75 -19.81
CA GLU A 175 -2.18 -11.59 -20.04
C GLU A 175 -1.77 -12.33 -18.77
N GLN A 176 -1.28 -13.56 -18.94
CA GLN A 176 -0.57 -14.26 -17.88
C GLN A 176 0.90 -13.86 -17.91
N VAL A 177 1.42 -13.38 -16.79
CA VAL A 177 2.79 -12.87 -16.66
C VAL A 177 3.49 -13.43 -15.44
N ASP A 178 4.82 -13.45 -15.51
CA ASP A 178 5.65 -13.63 -14.33
C ASP A 178 5.46 -12.42 -13.40
N ALA A 179 4.95 -12.68 -12.19
CA ALA A 179 4.69 -11.67 -11.18
C ALA A 179 5.96 -10.88 -10.83
N SER A 180 7.11 -11.55 -10.81
CA SER A 180 8.40 -10.95 -10.48
C SER A 180 9.04 -10.21 -11.66
N GLY A 181 8.58 -10.46 -12.89
CA GLY A 181 9.28 -10.00 -14.09
C GLY A 181 10.71 -10.51 -14.22
N GLY A 182 11.06 -11.63 -13.58
CA GLY A 182 12.41 -12.18 -13.49
C GLY A 182 13.32 -11.53 -12.44
N LEU A 183 12.77 -10.67 -11.57
CA LEU A 183 13.49 -10.01 -10.49
C LEU A 183 13.63 -10.92 -9.27
N ALA A 184 14.63 -10.65 -8.42
CA ALA A 184 14.81 -11.36 -7.16
C ALA A 184 13.74 -10.93 -6.13
N GLN A 185 13.30 -11.85 -5.29
CA GLN A 185 12.37 -11.54 -4.21
C GLN A 185 12.96 -10.50 -3.24
N LEU A 186 12.13 -9.57 -2.76
CA LEU A 186 12.51 -8.55 -1.77
C LEU A 186 13.03 -9.20 -0.48
N ASP A 187 13.97 -8.55 0.19
CA ASP A 187 14.45 -8.96 1.51
C ASP A 187 14.85 -7.73 2.34
N LEU A 188 15.07 -7.94 3.64
CA LEU A 188 15.62 -6.90 4.51
C LEU A 188 17.13 -6.75 4.31
N PRO A 189 17.65 -5.50 4.31
CA PRO A 189 16.91 -4.25 4.43
C PRO A 189 16.24 -3.81 3.12
N CYS A 190 15.05 -3.22 3.22
CA CYS A 190 14.35 -2.67 2.05
C CYS A 190 14.70 -1.18 1.89
N THR A 191 15.52 -0.89 0.88
CA THR A 191 15.97 0.48 0.51
C THR A 191 15.37 0.98 -0.80
N PHE A 192 14.68 0.12 -1.55
CA PHE A 192 14.01 0.45 -2.81
C PHE A 192 14.94 0.99 -3.93
N GLU A 193 16.24 0.69 -3.88
CA GLU A 193 17.21 1.16 -4.90
C GLU A 193 17.69 0.08 -5.89
N ASP A 194 17.45 -1.21 -5.62
CA ASP A 194 17.96 -2.29 -6.48
C ASP A 194 16.97 -2.66 -7.58
N GLU A 195 17.29 -2.28 -8.82
CA GLU A 195 16.51 -2.60 -10.02
C GLU A 195 16.44 -4.10 -10.35
N ASN A 196 17.23 -4.95 -9.68
CA ASN A 196 17.23 -6.40 -9.85
C ASN A 196 16.34 -7.12 -8.81
N VAL A 197 15.66 -6.36 -7.95
CA VAL A 197 14.77 -6.87 -6.90
C VAL A 197 13.33 -6.45 -7.23
N ASP A 198 12.38 -7.36 -7.03
CA ASP A 198 10.96 -7.07 -7.09
C ASP A 198 10.57 -6.24 -5.87
N GLN A 199 10.40 -4.95 -6.08
CA GLN A 199 10.06 -3.97 -5.06
C GLN A 199 8.55 -3.70 -5.00
N THR A 200 7.75 -4.52 -5.69
CA THR A 200 6.30 -4.39 -5.72
C THR A 200 5.73 -4.56 -4.32
N THR A 201 4.72 -3.76 -4.00
CA THR A 201 3.96 -3.82 -2.76
C THR A 201 2.58 -4.43 -3.01
N TYR A 202 1.92 -4.88 -1.95
CA TYR A 202 0.56 -5.42 -2.06
C TYR A 202 -0.39 -4.68 -1.13
N ASP A 203 -1.36 -3.99 -1.71
CA ASP A 203 -2.31 -3.16 -0.98
C ASP A 203 -3.64 -3.85 -0.72
N PHE A 204 -4.34 -3.40 0.31
CA PHE A 204 -5.69 -3.84 0.57
C PHE A 204 -6.56 -2.76 1.22
N TRP A 205 -7.87 -2.94 1.07
CA TRP A 205 -8.88 -2.17 1.78
C TRP A 205 -8.79 -0.65 1.54
N GLY A 206 -8.41 -0.25 0.33
CA GLY A 206 -8.35 1.15 -0.12
C GLY A 206 -7.01 1.87 0.13
N ALA A 207 -5.97 1.16 0.56
CA ALA A 207 -4.60 1.62 0.37
C ALA A 207 -4.20 1.48 -1.11
N ALA A 208 -3.30 2.34 -1.56
CA ALA A 208 -2.70 2.29 -2.89
C ALA A 208 -1.25 2.73 -2.79
N SER A 209 -0.31 1.92 -3.26
CA SER A 209 1.10 2.19 -3.11
C SER A 209 1.89 1.92 -4.38
N HIS A 210 3.00 2.63 -4.52
CA HIS A 210 3.96 2.42 -5.59
C HIS A 210 5.32 3.00 -5.24
N VAL A 211 6.38 2.42 -5.78
CA VAL A 211 7.73 2.97 -5.68
C VAL A 211 7.83 4.20 -6.57
N VAL A 212 8.25 5.33 -5.98
CA VAL A 212 8.45 6.62 -6.66
C VAL A 212 9.83 7.17 -6.33
N VAL A 213 10.30 8.09 -7.16
CA VAL A 213 11.44 8.94 -6.79
C VAL A 213 11.05 9.80 -5.59
N ASP A 214 11.88 9.85 -4.55
CA ASP A 214 11.67 10.69 -3.37
C ASP A 214 11.44 12.15 -3.81
N PRO A 215 10.29 12.75 -3.47
CA PRO A 215 9.96 14.13 -3.84
C PRO A 215 10.99 15.17 -3.35
N THR A 216 11.79 14.82 -2.34
CA THR A 216 12.81 15.67 -1.72
C THR A 216 14.25 15.29 -2.09
N ASN A 217 14.46 14.11 -2.69
CA ASN A 217 15.78 13.62 -3.09
C ASN A 217 15.72 12.80 -4.40
N PRO A 218 16.04 13.37 -5.57
CA PRO A 218 15.86 12.69 -6.85
C PRO A 218 16.80 11.48 -7.08
N ASN A 219 17.74 11.21 -6.18
CA ASN A 219 18.61 10.03 -6.24
C ASN A 219 18.18 8.93 -5.25
N ASN A 220 16.99 9.04 -4.66
CA ASN A 220 16.41 8.08 -3.75
C ASN A 220 15.04 7.67 -4.27
N HIS A 221 14.64 6.43 -4.03
CA HIS A 221 13.30 5.93 -4.22
C HIS A 221 12.66 5.66 -2.88
N VAL A 222 11.35 5.86 -2.81
CA VAL A 222 10.53 5.63 -1.63
C VAL A 222 9.24 4.98 -2.07
N VAL A 223 8.56 4.30 -1.16
CA VAL A 223 7.19 3.84 -1.43
C VAL A 223 6.23 4.96 -1.04
N GLU A 224 5.48 5.49 -2.01
CA GLU A 224 4.32 6.31 -1.76
C GLU A 224 3.15 5.41 -1.36
N VAL A 225 2.41 5.77 -0.32
CA VAL A 225 1.15 5.12 0.07
C VAL A 225 0.06 6.17 0.16
N VAL A 226 -0.97 6.03 -0.67
CA VAL A 226 -2.18 6.85 -0.63
C VAL A 226 -3.28 6.06 0.06
N LYS A 227 -3.73 6.57 1.20
CA LYS A 227 -4.97 6.12 1.85
C LYS A 227 -6.14 6.81 1.14
N MET A 228 -6.77 6.10 0.21
CA MET A 228 -7.79 6.66 -0.68
C MET A 228 -9.07 7.03 0.08
N PRO A 229 -9.98 7.84 -0.52
CA PRO A 229 -11.26 8.19 0.13
C PRO A 229 -12.14 6.99 0.51
N THR A 230 -11.97 5.84 -0.15
CA THR A 230 -12.68 4.58 0.13
C THR A 230 -11.98 3.69 1.15
N ALA A 231 -10.81 4.12 1.66
CA ALA A 231 -10.03 3.33 2.61
C ALA A 231 -10.73 3.22 3.96
N VAL A 232 -10.70 2.02 4.54
CA VAL A 232 -11.20 1.80 5.90
C VAL A 232 -10.13 2.03 6.96
N GLY A 233 -10.54 2.06 8.23
CA GLY A 233 -9.69 2.20 9.42
C GLY A 233 -8.41 1.35 9.43
N TRP A 234 -8.45 0.17 8.82
CA TRP A 234 -7.35 -0.81 8.77
C TRP A 234 -6.82 -1.04 7.35
N ALA A 235 -6.96 -0.07 6.44
CA ALA A 235 -6.27 -0.10 5.15
C ALA A 235 -4.74 -0.15 5.34
N GLY A 236 -4.06 -0.97 4.55
CA GLY A 236 -2.63 -1.20 4.71
C GLY A 236 -1.95 -1.73 3.46
N THR A 237 -0.63 -1.73 3.55
CA THR A 237 0.30 -2.10 2.47
C THR A 237 1.28 -3.14 2.99
N MET A 238 1.39 -4.25 2.29
CA MET A 238 2.45 -5.24 2.50
C MET A 238 3.74 -4.74 1.87
N ILE A 239 4.85 -4.85 2.60
CA ILE A 239 6.18 -4.51 2.14
C ILE A 239 6.71 -5.72 1.36
N GLY A 240 6.66 -5.63 0.02
CA GLY A 240 6.84 -6.78 -0.86
C GLY A 240 5.50 -7.37 -1.34
N THR A 241 5.59 -8.48 -2.07
CA THR A 241 4.43 -9.22 -2.56
C THR A 241 3.85 -10.16 -1.49
N VAL A 242 2.75 -10.84 -1.82
CA VAL A 242 2.13 -11.87 -0.96
C VAL A 242 3.03 -13.07 -0.65
N GLU A 243 4.18 -13.19 -1.34
CA GLU A 243 5.23 -14.17 -1.04
C GLU A 243 6.11 -13.75 0.14
N GLY A 244 6.08 -12.47 0.52
CA GLY A 244 6.89 -11.88 1.56
C GLY A 244 8.37 -11.75 1.20
N PHE A 245 9.20 -11.68 2.23
CA PHE A 245 10.64 -11.59 2.10
C PHE A 245 11.28 -12.92 1.74
N ALA A 246 12.41 -12.87 1.02
CA ALA A 246 13.22 -14.03 0.67
C ALA A 246 13.72 -14.79 1.92
N ASN A 247 13.95 -14.08 3.02
CA ASN A 247 14.26 -14.66 4.32
C ASN A 247 13.27 -14.14 5.39
N PRO A 248 12.92 -14.97 6.39
CA PRO A 248 12.13 -14.49 7.51
C PRO A 248 12.82 -13.33 8.24
N VAL A 249 12.04 -12.39 8.75
CA VAL A 249 12.51 -11.35 9.68
C VAL A 249 13.19 -12.06 10.86
N PRO A 250 14.47 -11.76 11.16
CA PRO A 250 15.30 -12.59 12.02
C PRO A 250 15.08 -12.30 13.52
N PHE A 251 13.82 -12.31 13.96
CA PHE A 251 13.43 -12.13 15.35
C PHE A 251 14.10 -13.14 16.29
N THR A 252 14.59 -12.66 17.42
CA THR A 252 15.08 -13.48 18.54
C THR A 252 14.46 -13.01 19.85
N ASP A 253 14.70 -13.71 20.95
CA ASP A 253 14.21 -13.28 22.27
C ASP A 253 14.91 -11.98 22.73
N GLU A 254 16.09 -11.69 22.17
CA GLU A 254 16.87 -10.48 22.46
C GLU A 254 16.68 -9.35 21.45
N GLU A 255 16.28 -9.66 20.20
CA GLU A 255 16.16 -8.70 19.11
C GLU A 255 14.76 -8.79 18.47
N GLN A 256 13.92 -7.80 18.76
CA GLN A 256 12.50 -7.78 18.38
C GLN A 256 12.06 -6.48 17.69
N THR A 257 13.02 -5.68 17.23
CA THR A 257 12.76 -4.35 16.70
C THR A 257 12.88 -4.33 15.18
N VAL A 258 11.96 -3.64 14.52
CA VAL A 258 12.08 -3.23 13.10
C VAL A 258 12.05 -1.71 13.05
N SER A 259 12.99 -1.09 12.35
CA SER A 259 12.95 0.36 12.10
C SER A 259 12.43 0.65 10.70
N VAL A 260 11.59 1.67 10.56
CA VAL A 260 11.08 2.16 9.27
C VAL A 260 11.22 3.68 9.23
N ARG A 261 11.77 4.21 8.13
CA ARG A 261 11.74 5.65 7.87
C ARG A 261 10.41 6.00 7.21
N VAL A 262 9.64 6.88 7.83
CA VAL A 262 8.29 7.26 7.39
C VAL A 262 8.19 8.76 7.19
N TRP A 263 7.32 9.17 6.28
CA TRP A 263 6.90 10.55 6.13
C TRP A 263 5.40 10.63 6.38
N THR A 264 4.98 11.54 7.26
CA THR A 264 3.56 11.84 7.50
C THR A 264 3.27 13.34 7.36
N PRO A 265 2.06 13.73 6.94
CA PRO A 265 1.70 15.14 6.79
C PRO A 265 1.57 15.88 8.13
N GLU A 266 1.38 15.15 9.23
CA GLU A 266 1.24 15.70 10.57
C GLU A 266 1.90 14.80 11.63
N ALA A 267 2.11 15.36 12.82
CA ALA A 267 2.56 14.63 14.00
C ALA A 267 1.41 13.87 14.64
N GLY A 268 1.73 12.84 15.43
CA GLY A 268 0.75 12.03 16.14
C GLY A 268 -0.01 11.05 15.24
N THR A 269 0.43 10.86 14.00
CA THR A 269 -0.17 9.86 13.09
C THR A 269 0.11 8.47 13.63
N PRO A 270 -0.92 7.64 13.90
CA PRO A 270 -0.73 6.25 14.29
C PRO A 270 -0.26 5.43 13.10
N ILE A 271 0.84 4.71 13.27
CA ILE A 271 1.37 3.75 12.29
C ILE A 271 1.44 2.40 12.98
N LEU A 272 0.71 1.43 12.47
CA LEU A 272 0.79 0.05 12.93
C LEU A 272 1.70 -0.74 11.99
N LEU A 273 2.57 -1.57 12.56
CA LEU A 273 3.37 -2.53 11.83
C LEU A 273 3.00 -3.94 12.30
N LYS A 274 2.72 -4.82 11.34
CA LYS A 274 2.38 -6.22 11.57
C LYS A 274 3.45 -7.11 10.98
N ALA A 275 3.89 -8.10 11.74
CA ALA A 275 4.72 -9.20 11.25
C ALA A 275 3.84 -10.45 11.13
N GLU A 276 3.94 -11.17 10.02
CA GLU A 276 3.09 -12.34 9.74
C GLU A 276 3.85 -13.45 8.98
N MET A 277 3.39 -14.69 9.15
CA MET A 277 3.82 -15.81 8.32
C MET A 277 3.04 -15.87 7.00
N THR A 278 3.71 -16.15 5.88
CA THR A 278 3.05 -16.41 4.59
C THR A 278 1.99 -17.51 4.68
N GLY A 279 0.95 -17.42 3.84
CA GLY A 279 -0.07 -18.46 3.71
C GLY A 279 -1.34 -18.24 4.56
N GLY A 280 -1.55 -17.03 5.09
CA GLY A 280 -2.83 -16.60 5.68
C GLY A 280 -3.23 -17.32 6.98
N ASN A 281 -2.26 -17.89 7.68
CA ASN A 281 -2.45 -18.55 8.97
C ASN A 281 -2.11 -17.54 10.10
N PRO A 282 -2.81 -17.52 11.24
CA PRO A 282 -2.87 -16.38 12.16
C PRO A 282 -1.64 -16.22 13.08
N PHE A 283 -0.46 -16.69 12.66
CA PHE A 283 0.77 -16.34 13.35
C PHE A 283 1.18 -14.96 12.90
N TYR A 284 0.77 -13.99 13.71
CA TYR A 284 1.11 -12.61 13.53
C TYR A 284 1.29 -11.93 14.88
N THR A 285 2.03 -10.84 14.87
CA THR A 285 2.11 -9.89 15.97
C THR A 285 2.02 -8.48 15.39
N GLU A 286 1.39 -7.59 16.13
CA GLU A 286 1.21 -6.20 15.74
C GLU A 286 1.83 -5.32 16.81
N THR A 287 2.44 -4.22 16.40
CA THR A 287 2.88 -3.16 17.30
C THR A 287 2.60 -1.81 16.65
N ILE A 288 2.43 -0.78 17.46
CA ILE A 288 2.01 0.54 16.99
C ILE A 288 2.95 1.62 17.51
N GLN A 289 3.23 2.58 16.64
CA GLN A 289 3.97 3.80 16.98
C GLN A 289 3.19 5.03 16.52
N TYR A 290 3.51 6.17 17.12
CA TYR A 290 2.92 7.46 16.77
C TYR A 290 4.01 8.38 16.30
N THR A 291 3.74 9.10 15.21
CA THR A 291 4.73 10.04 14.72
C THR A 291 4.95 11.19 15.69
N SER A 292 6.20 11.65 15.83
CA SER A 292 6.55 12.74 16.74
C SER A 292 6.48 14.11 16.08
N GLN A 293 6.57 14.13 14.75
CA GLN A 293 6.58 15.32 13.91
C GLN A 293 5.90 15.06 12.57
N ALA A 294 5.55 16.14 11.87
CA ALA A 294 5.29 16.08 10.44
C ALA A 294 6.61 15.96 9.67
N GLY A 295 6.55 15.33 8.50
CA GLY A 295 7.72 15.10 7.65
C GLY A 295 8.39 13.76 7.93
N TRP A 296 9.65 13.65 7.50
CA TRP A 296 10.43 12.42 7.65
C TRP A 296 10.87 12.21 9.09
N GLU A 297 10.71 10.98 9.58
CA GLU A 297 11.28 10.48 10.82
C GLU A 297 11.50 8.96 10.74
N THR A 298 12.32 8.41 11.62
CA THR A 298 12.52 6.95 11.72
C THR A 298 11.82 6.46 12.97
N LEU A 299 10.89 5.53 12.79
CA LEU A 299 10.15 4.88 13.86
C LEU A 299 10.75 3.51 14.16
N GLU A 300 10.80 3.16 15.44
CA GLU A 300 11.21 1.84 15.92
C GLU A 300 10.00 1.06 16.43
N PHE A 301 9.67 -0.02 15.75
CA PHE A 301 8.57 -0.92 16.07
C PHE A 301 9.11 -2.09 16.87
N ASN A 302 8.82 -2.13 18.17
CA ASN A 302 9.24 -3.20 19.06
C ASN A 302 8.11 -4.25 19.18
N PHE A 303 8.29 -5.40 18.55
CA PHE A 303 7.35 -6.51 18.58
C PHE A 303 7.31 -7.26 19.92
N GLY A 304 8.26 -6.99 20.83
CA GLY A 304 8.16 -7.40 22.25
C GLY A 304 7.24 -6.51 23.08
N ASN A 305 6.67 -5.46 22.48
CA ASN A 305 5.60 -4.65 23.03
C ASN A 305 4.43 -4.67 22.04
N GLU A 306 3.70 -5.78 22.06
CA GLU A 306 2.59 -6.04 21.17
C GLU A 306 1.42 -5.08 21.44
N LEU A 307 0.62 -4.82 20.41
CA LEU A 307 -0.62 -4.09 20.53
C LEU A 307 -1.58 -4.89 21.44
N PRO A 308 -2.17 -4.27 22.47
CA PRO A 308 -3.07 -4.99 23.38
C PRO A 308 -4.21 -5.69 22.63
N GLY A 309 -4.36 -6.99 22.89
CA GLY A 309 -5.39 -7.82 22.23
C GLY A 309 -4.93 -8.57 20.98
N THR A 310 -3.65 -8.44 20.62
CA THR A 310 -3.00 -9.21 19.55
C THR A 310 -2.08 -10.29 20.13
N PRO A 311 -1.71 -11.33 19.36
CA PRO A 311 -0.80 -12.38 19.85
C PRO A 311 0.62 -11.83 20.13
N GLU A 312 1.26 -12.33 21.18
CA GLU A 312 2.68 -12.07 21.46
C GLU A 312 3.57 -12.60 20.32
N LEU A 313 4.76 -12.02 20.14
CA LEU A 313 5.72 -12.46 19.12
C LEU A 313 6.24 -13.87 19.40
N GLU A 314 6.07 -14.77 18.43
CA GLU A 314 6.60 -16.12 18.50
C GLU A 314 7.92 -16.26 17.69
N THR A 315 9.06 -16.00 18.33
CA THR A 315 10.41 -15.99 17.71
C THR A 315 10.81 -17.32 17.03
N GLY A 316 10.16 -18.43 17.34
CA GLY A 316 10.34 -19.74 16.70
C GLY A 316 9.65 -19.91 15.35
N PHE A 317 8.85 -18.93 14.90
CA PHE A 317 8.09 -18.99 13.65
C PHE A 317 8.66 -18.07 12.57
N PRO A 318 8.59 -18.49 11.29
CA PRO A 318 9.18 -17.72 10.20
C PRO A 318 8.22 -16.63 9.73
N HIS A 319 8.42 -15.42 10.25
CA HIS A 319 7.68 -14.22 9.84
C HIS A 319 8.30 -13.65 8.56
N HIS A 320 7.67 -13.89 7.40
CA HIS A 320 8.19 -13.41 6.11
C HIS A 320 7.53 -12.10 5.67
N LEU A 321 6.43 -11.70 6.32
CA LEU A 321 5.64 -10.55 5.91
C LEU A 321 5.79 -9.43 6.93
N LEU A 322 6.02 -8.22 6.41
CA LEU A 322 5.75 -6.98 7.13
C LEU A 322 4.62 -6.22 6.42
N VAL A 323 3.65 -5.76 7.21
CA VAL A 323 2.50 -4.98 6.71
C VAL A 323 2.41 -3.68 7.50
N ILE A 324 2.42 -2.56 6.80
CA ILE A 324 2.36 -1.22 7.37
C ILE A 324 0.99 -0.58 7.16
N PHE A 325 0.47 0.04 8.20
CA PHE A 325 -0.85 0.68 8.21
C PHE A 325 -0.69 2.14 8.65
N PHE A 326 -0.83 3.06 7.70
CA PHE A 326 -0.78 4.49 7.99
C PHE A 326 -2.14 5.02 8.44
N GLY A 327 -2.15 5.88 9.45
CA GLY A 327 -3.38 6.42 10.04
C GLY A 327 -4.26 5.28 10.56
N PHE A 328 -3.68 4.32 11.28
CA PHE A 328 -4.41 3.16 11.76
C PHE A 328 -5.56 3.58 12.69
N GLY A 329 -6.78 3.14 12.36
CA GLY A 329 -8.03 3.53 13.02
C GLY A 329 -8.78 4.66 12.31
N ASP A 330 -8.13 5.40 11.42
CA ASP A 330 -8.77 6.49 10.67
C ASP A 330 -9.31 5.98 9.32
N GLU A 331 -10.50 6.45 8.95
CA GLU A 331 -11.07 6.21 7.62
C GLU A 331 -10.43 7.14 6.58
N GLY A 332 -10.56 6.78 5.30
CA GLY A 332 -10.17 7.64 4.18
C GLY A 332 -10.93 8.97 4.16
N VAL A 333 -10.28 10.00 3.62
CA VAL A 333 -10.86 11.35 3.46
C VAL A 333 -10.96 11.75 2.00
N GLU A 334 -11.82 12.71 1.68
CA GLU A 334 -11.91 13.27 0.32
C GLU A 334 -10.55 13.82 -0.11
N GLY A 335 -10.11 13.44 -1.32
CA GLY A 335 -8.77 13.74 -1.84
C GLY A 335 -7.66 12.76 -1.41
N GLY A 336 -7.95 11.86 -0.47
CA GLY A 336 -6.99 10.89 0.06
C GLY A 336 -5.91 11.52 0.95
N THR A 337 -5.18 10.68 1.67
CA THR A 337 -4.00 11.10 2.45
C THR A 337 -2.76 10.36 1.96
N THR A 338 -1.72 11.11 1.61
CA THR A 338 -0.45 10.56 1.15
C THR A 338 0.54 10.42 2.30
N TYR A 339 1.21 9.28 2.32
CA TYR A 339 2.31 8.92 3.21
C TYR A 339 3.47 8.39 2.37
N TYR A 340 4.65 8.32 2.97
CA TYR A 340 5.79 7.62 2.36
C TYR A 340 6.49 6.72 3.37
N PHE A 341 7.08 5.63 2.91
CA PHE A 341 8.07 4.90 3.70
C PHE A 341 9.26 4.48 2.86
N ASP A 342 10.38 4.27 3.54
CA ASP A 342 11.67 3.89 3.00
C ASP A 342 12.49 3.26 4.14
N ASN A 343 13.63 2.66 3.80
CA ASN A 343 14.64 2.24 4.77
C ASN A 343 14.06 1.36 5.88
N VAL A 344 13.56 0.18 5.50
CA VAL A 344 13.03 -0.85 6.41
C VAL A 344 14.18 -1.76 6.84
N TYR A 345 14.47 -1.82 8.14
CA TYR A 345 15.57 -2.63 8.69
C TYR A 345 15.10 -3.45 9.88
N PHE A 346 15.65 -4.65 10.02
CA PHE A 346 15.62 -5.35 11.30
C PHE A 346 16.69 -4.76 12.23
N GLY A 347 16.31 -4.46 13.47
CA GLY A 347 17.12 -3.75 14.45
C GLY A 347 17.13 -2.23 14.25
N GLU A 348 18.22 -1.58 14.70
CA GLU A 348 18.46 -0.16 14.43
C GLU A 348 18.80 0.02 12.95
N GLY A 349 17.98 0.79 12.23
CA GLY A 349 18.31 1.22 10.88
C GLY A 349 19.58 2.09 10.87
N PRO A 350 20.31 2.15 9.74
CA PRO A 350 21.42 3.07 9.61
C PRO A 350 20.89 4.49 9.86
N VAL A 351 21.62 5.24 10.68
CA VAL A 351 21.38 6.67 10.89
C VAL A 351 21.72 7.39 9.57
N VAL A 352 20.82 7.33 8.58
CA VAL A 352 20.97 8.03 7.31
C VAL A 352 20.49 9.46 7.50
N GLY A 353 21.47 10.33 7.78
CA GLY A 353 21.25 11.77 7.85
C GLY A 353 20.67 12.22 9.18
N ILE A 354 21.56 12.58 10.09
CA ILE A 354 21.30 13.66 11.04
C ILE A 354 21.04 14.95 10.23
N SER A 355 19.82 15.10 9.74
CA SER A 355 19.06 16.31 10.02
C SER A 355 18.08 15.99 11.14
N GLN A 356 18.58 15.37 12.21
CA GLN A 356 18.30 15.95 13.51
C GLN A 356 18.69 17.42 13.34
N THR A 357 17.72 18.29 13.07
CA THR A 357 17.71 19.47 13.88
C THR A 357 17.53 18.86 15.25
N PRO A 358 18.58 18.78 16.11
CA PRO A 358 18.30 18.46 17.49
C PRO A 358 17.17 19.42 17.86
N ALA A 359 16.13 18.99 18.59
CA ALA A 359 15.37 19.98 19.34
C ALA A 359 16.44 20.85 20.02
N GLU A 360 16.65 22.09 19.52
CA GLU A 360 17.92 22.80 19.75
C GLU A 360 18.08 22.81 21.26
N GLU A 361 19.07 22.06 21.79
CA GLU A 361 19.17 21.90 23.23
C GLU A 361 19.34 23.30 23.80
N VAL A 362 18.39 23.69 24.64
CA VAL A 362 18.37 25.06 25.12
C VAL A 362 19.52 25.23 26.07
N ALA A 363 20.46 26.08 25.67
CA ALA A 363 21.72 26.24 26.39
C ALA A 363 22.07 27.71 26.47
N LEU A 364 22.38 28.15 27.69
CA LEU A 364 22.97 29.44 28.00
C LEU A 364 24.49 29.29 28.10
N PHE A 365 25.22 30.16 27.41
CA PHE A 365 26.67 30.14 27.33
C PHE A 365 27.27 31.55 27.21
N PRO A 366 28.53 31.76 27.61
CA PRO A 366 29.40 30.80 28.26
C PRO A 366 28.93 30.49 29.70
N ASN A 367 29.19 29.27 30.14
CA ASN A 367 28.93 28.82 31.49
C ASN A 367 30.10 27.88 31.91
N PRO A 368 31.07 28.35 32.71
CA PRO A 368 31.03 29.58 33.49
C PRO A 368 31.12 30.87 32.65
N LEU A 369 30.40 31.91 33.06
CA LEU A 369 30.40 33.26 32.48
C LEU A 369 31.43 34.12 33.23
N THR A 370 32.39 34.73 32.54
CA THR A 370 33.29 35.69 33.18
C THR A 370 32.53 36.99 33.50
N GLN A 371 32.73 37.56 34.69
CA GLN A 371 32.09 38.81 35.07
C GLN A 371 32.31 39.92 34.02
N GLY A 372 31.22 40.59 33.61
CA GLY A 372 31.23 41.62 32.57
C GLY A 372 31.15 41.09 31.12
N GLN A 373 31.06 39.78 30.91
CA GLN A 373 30.72 39.20 29.60
C GLN A 373 29.21 39.07 29.40
N VAL A 374 28.80 39.03 28.14
CA VAL A 374 27.40 38.82 27.77
C VAL A 374 27.04 37.33 27.79
N LEU A 375 25.89 37.00 28.38
CA LEU A 375 25.29 35.67 28.32
C LEU A 375 24.50 35.51 27.02
N ARG A 376 24.81 34.49 26.24
CA ARG A 376 24.16 34.12 24.98
C ARG A 376 23.32 32.87 25.18
N GLY A 377 22.45 32.57 24.23
CA GLY A 377 21.68 31.33 24.24
C GLY A 377 21.47 30.71 22.87
N SER A 378 21.24 29.40 22.87
CA SER A 378 20.74 28.58 21.75
C SER A 378 19.47 27.86 22.21
N GLY A 379 18.65 27.34 21.31
CA GLY A 379 17.43 26.59 21.68
C GLY A 379 16.15 27.38 21.82
N PHE A 380 16.21 28.70 21.68
CA PHE A 380 15.02 29.57 21.63
C PHE A 380 15.15 30.59 20.49
N GLY A 381 14.08 31.34 20.23
CA GLY A 381 14.04 32.38 19.20
C GLY A 381 15.06 33.51 19.42
N GLN A 382 14.89 34.65 18.75
CA GLN A 382 15.83 35.79 18.90
C GLN A 382 15.96 36.30 20.35
N GLN A 383 14.94 36.04 21.17
CA GLN A 383 14.90 36.39 22.58
C GLN A 383 13.94 35.49 23.38
N THR A 384 14.13 35.40 24.70
CA THR A 384 13.20 34.77 25.66
C THR A 384 13.15 35.56 26.96
N ASP A 385 12.01 35.57 27.63
CA ASP A 385 11.92 36.08 29.01
C ASP A 385 12.59 35.11 29.98
N ALA A 386 13.27 35.66 30.98
CA ALA A 386 13.99 34.89 31.98
C ALA A 386 14.00 35.55 33.37
N LEU A 387 14.05 34.68 34.38
CA LEU A 387 14.18 34.98 35.80
C LEU A 387 15.46 34.30 36.32
N ILE A 388 16.39 35.05 36.88
CA ILE A 388 17.62 34.51 37.48
C ILE A 388 17.51 34.59 39.00
N LEU A 389 17.66 33.44 39.64
CA LEU A 389 17.63 33.27 41.08
C LEU A 389 19.04 33.05 41.62
N ASP A 390 19.36 33.67 42.75
CA ASP A 390 20.58 33.36 43.51
C ASP A 390 20.49 31.98 44.18
N ALA A 391 21.58 31.54 44.81
CA ALA A 391 21.65 30.26 45.53
C ALA A 391 20.65 30.13 46.70
N MET A 392 20.03 31.23 47.15
CA MET A 392 19.01 31.26 48.19
C MET A 392 17.59 31.32 47.61
N GLY A 393 17.43 31.26 46.29
CA GLY A 393 16.15 31.32 45.59
C GLY A 393 15.56 32.73 45.46
N ARG A 394 16.34 33.78 45.76
CA ARG A 394 15.89 35.17 45.62
C ARG A 394 16.15 35.65 44.20
N THR A 395 15.25 36.48 43.66
CA THR A 395 15.44 37.11 42.35
C THR A 395 16.67 37.99 42.33
N ALA A 396 17.68 37.60 41.56
CA ALA A 396 18.88 38.38 41.29
C ALA A 396 18.72 39.23 40.02
N TRP A 397 17.96 38.73 39.03
CA TRP A 397 17.70 39.43 37.77
C TRP A 397 16.38 38.95 37.16
N CYS A 398 15.71 39.81 36.40
CA CYS A 398 14.50 39.49 35.63
C CYS A 398 14.45 40.38 34.39
N GLY A 399 14.20 39.79 33.22
CA GLY A 399 14.19 40.51 31.95
C GLY A 399 14.24 39.57 30.75
N THR A 400 14.64 40.11 29.61
CA THR A 400 14.71 39.38 28.34
C THR A 400 16.16 38.99 28.02
N LEU A 401 16.40 37.71 27.77
CA LEU A 401 17.66 37.18 27.24
C LEU A 401 17.62 37.22 25.72
N HIS A 402 18.67 37.77 25.10
CA HIS A 402 18.83 37.78 23.65
C HIS A 402 19.78 36.67 23.22
N ARG A 403 19.43 35.98 22.13
CA ARG A 403 20.26 34.91 21.55
C ARG A 403 21.72 35.34 21.33
N ASN A 404 21.89 36.59 20.89
CA ASN A 404 23.19 37.18 20.54
C ASN A 404 23.93 37.86 21.71
N GLY A 405 23.37 37.82 22.93
CA GLY A 405 24.04 38.30 24.14
C GLY A 405 23.20 39.27 24.97
N THR A 406 23.16 39.04 26.27
CA THR A 406 22.60 39.92 27.31
C THR A 406 23.65 40.17 28.38
N ASP A 407 23.91 41.43 28.71
CA ASP A 407 24.68 41.80 29.90
C ASP A 407 23.77 41.70 31.13
N LEU A 408 24.14 40.85 32.09
CA LEU A 408 23.35 40.61 33.28
C LEU A 408 23.70 41.57 34.43
N GLY A 409 24.89 42.17 34.42
CA GLY A 409 25.37 43.00 35.53
C GLY A 409 25.42 42.29 36.90
N LEU A 410 25.52 40.95 36.92
CA LEU A 410 25.55 40.14 38.14
C LEU A 410 26.99 39.91 38.64
N ASP A 411 27.14 39.77 39.96
CA ASP A 411 28.40 39.43 40.61
C ASP A 411 28.76 37.94 40.45
N SER A 412 30.02 37.58 40.74
CA SER A 412 30.46 36.18 40.73
C SER A 412 29.65 35.34 41.72
N GLY A 413 29.16 34.19 41.28
CA GLY A 413 28.25 33.35 42.07
C GLY A 413 27.58 32.24 41.25
N ALA A 414 26.84 31.38 41.94
CA ALA A 414 26.02 30.34 41.32
C ALA A 414 24.55 30.76 41.32
N TYR A 415 23.93 30.66 40.15
CA TYR A 415 22.57 31.10 39.88
C TYR A 415 21.76 29.99 39.22
N THR A 416 20.43 30.09 39.32
CA THR A 416 19.48 29.30 38.51
C THR A 416 18.74 30.24 37.59
N VAL A 417 18.89 30.05 36.28
CA VAL A 417 18.13 30.76 35.25
C VAL A 417 16.88 29.95 34.94
N VAL A 418 15.74 30.62 34.95
CA VAL A 418 14.43 30.06 34.60
C VAL A 418 13.90 30.84 33.40
N PHE A 419 13.59 30.19 32.29
CA PHE A 419 13.18 30.87 31.06
C PHE A 419 12.20 30.02 30.23
N GLN A 420 11.54 30.61 29.24
CA GLN A 420 10.59 29.92 28.36
C GLN A 420 11.32 29.29 27.16
N GLY A 421 11.43 27.96 27.15
CA GLY A 421 11.88 27.20 25.99
C GLY A 421 10.73 26.82 25.04
N PRO A 422 11.05 26.18 23.89
CA PRO A 422 10.07 25.73 22.91
C PRO A 422 9.07 24.70 23.48
N GLN A 423 9.50 23.92 24.47
CA GLN A 423 8.74 22.83 25.08
C GLN A 423 8.12 23.21 26.43
N GLY A 424 8.26 24.46 26.88
CA GLY A 424 7.75 24.91 28.18
C GLY A 424 8.79 25.67 29.01
N LEU A 425 8.60 25.68 30.32
CA LEU A 425 9.44 26.43 31.26
C LEU A 425 10.67 25.61 31.64
N GLU A 426 11.85 26.16 31.39
CA GLU A 426 13.13 25.49 31.56
C GLU A 426 13.98 26.08 32.68
N ARG A 427 14.96 25.30 33.17
CA ARG A 427 15.85 25.70 34.27
C ARG A 427 17.28 25.29 33.98
N GLN A 428 18.20 26.25 34.01
CA GLN A 428 19.63 25.99 33.83
C GLN A 428 20.45 26.63 34.94
N ARG A 429 21.50 25.94 35.41
CA ARG A 429 22.48 26.53 36.33
C ARG A 429 23.41 27.46 35.57
N LEU A 430 23.69 28.63 36.13
CA LEU A 430 24.67 29.58 35.61
C LEU A 430 25.72 29.85 36.68
N LEU A 431 27.00 29.65 36.34
CA LEU A 431 28.12 30.04 37.18
C LEU A 431 28.74 31.31 36.62
N ILE A 432 28.87 32.36 37.43
CA ILE A 432 29.60 33.58 37.08
C ILE A 432 30.90 33.61 37.87
N GLN A 433 32.03 33.81 37.19
CA GLN A 433 33.38 33.83 37.77
C GLN A 433 34.05 35.18 37.58
#